data_AF-A0A9D5YUS5-F1
#
_entry.id   AF-A0A9D5YUS5-F1
#
_cell.length_a   1.000
_cell.length_b   1.000
_cell.length_c   1.000
_cell.angle_alpha   90.00
_cell.angle_beta   90.00
_cell.angle_gamma   90.00
#
_symmetry.space_group_name_H-M   'P 1'
#
loop_
_entity.id
_entity.type
_entity.pdbx_description
1 polymer ?
#
loop_
_entity_poly.entity_id
_entity_poly.type
_entity_poly.pdbx_seq_one_letter_code
_entity_poly.pdbx_strand_id
1 'polypeptide(L)'
;MFITLEDETGMLQCVIKPPVQERFGDLLTQPALIVRGPLSGIGAWRGLVVEEAWPLAGMLGGYLGHPAAHGGADYRADAVG
;
A
#
# COMPACT_ATOMS: atom_id res chain seq x y z
N MET A 1 4.86 -9.16 -5.24
CA MET A 1 3.62 -8.37 -5.49
C MET A 1 3.72 -7.03 -4.80
N PHE A 2 3.00 -6.01 -5.25
CA PHE A 2 2.86 -4.73 -4.56
C PHE A 2 1.39 -4.46 -4.26
N ILE A 3 1.09 -3.91 -3.08
CA ILE A 3 -0.24 -3.37 -2.75
C ILE A 3 -0.07 -1.91 -2.32
N THR A 4 -1.07 -1.08 -2.55
CA THR A 4 -1.10 0.30 -2.08
C THR A 4 -2.14 0.40 -0.97
N LEU A 5 -1.73 0.90 0.19
CA LEU A 5 -2.66 1.28 1.25
C LEU A 5 -2.91 2.78 1.18
N GLU A 6 -4.17 3.16 1.35
CA GLU A 6 -4.62 4.55 1.33
C GLU A 6 -5.46 4.82 2.57
N ASP A 7 -5.22 5.95 3.21
CA ASP A 7 -6.02 6.50 4.30
C ASP A 7 -6.19 8.02 4.12
N GLU A 8 -6.80 8.69 5.09
CA GLU A 8 -7.02 10.15 5.05
C GLU A 8 -5.72 10.99 5.03
N THR A 9 -4.57 10.37 5.33
CA THR A 9 -3.26 11.03 5.38
C THR A 9 -2.44 10.82 4.12
N GLY A 10 -2.84 9.89 3.24
CA GLY A 10 -2.23 9.68 1.93
C GLY A 10 -2.05 8.20 1.60
N MET A 11 -1.04 7.91 0.77
CA MET A 11 -0.78 6.58 0.24
C MET A 11 0.55 6.02 0.74
N LEU A 12 0.60 4.70 0.97
CA LEU A 12 1.77 3.94 1.35
C LEU A 12 1.94 2.73 0.41
N GLN A 13 3.10 2.60 -0.23
CA GLN A 13 3.37 1.43 -1.07
C GLN A 13 3.90 0.27 -0.22
N CYS A 14 3.27 -0.90 -0.34
CA CYS A 14 3.64 -2.08 0.40
C CYS A 14 4.25 -3.13 -0.53
N VAL A 15 5.45 -3.60 -0.18
CA VAL A 15 6.16 -4.66 -0.89
C VAL A 15 5.83 -6.00 -0.27
N ILE A 16 5.28 -6.92 -1.07
CA ILE A 16 4.97 -8.28 -0.66
C ILE A 16 5.99 -9.23 -1.29
N LYS A 17 6.82 -9.85 -0.44
CA LYS A 17 7.77 -10.90 -0.85
C LYS A 17 7.02 -12.22 -1.11
N PRO A 18 7.54 -13.12 -1.96
CA PRO A 18 6.85 -14.37 -2.31
C PRO A 18 6.37 -15.21 -1.10
N PRO A 19 7.16 -15.42 -0.03
CA PRO A 19 6.69 -16.20 1.13
C PRO A 19 5.50 -15.57 1.86
N VAL A 20 5.39 -14.24 1.84
CA VAL A 20 4.29 -13.50 2.45
C VAL A 20 3.05 -13.58 1.57
N GLN A 21 3.24 -13.53 0.25
CA GLN A 21 2.16 -13.71 -0.72
C GLN A 21 1.56 -15.12 -0.66
N GLU A 22 2.38 -16.15 -0.56
CA GLU A 22 1.94 -17.55 -0.41
C GLU A 22 1.15 -17.76 0.90
N ARG A 23 1.57 -17.09 1.99
CA ARG A 23 0.93 -17.21 3.29
C ARG A 23 -0.41 -16.48 3.38
N PHE A 24 -0.54 -15.32 2.73
CA PHE A 24 -1.68 -14.41 2.91
C PHE A 24 -2.47 -14.12 1.64
N GLY A 25 -2.30 -14.90 0.57
CA GLY A 25 -2.82 -14.61 -0.78
C GLY A 25 -4.22 -14.00 -0.82
N ASP A 26 -5.24 -14.72 -0.36
CA ASP A 26 -6.63 -14.25 -0.37
C ASP A 26 -6.83 -13.02 0.54
N LEU A 27 -6.17 -12.99 1.69
CA LEU A 27 -6.22 -11.87 2.61
C LEU A 27 -5.70 -10.59 1.94
N LEU A 28 -4.60 -10.65 1.20
CA LEU A 28 -4.00 -9.48 0.52
C LEU A 28 -4.86 -8.88 -0.60
N THR A 29 -5.94 -9.57 -1.00
CA THR A 29 -6.94 -9.05 -1.94
C THR A 29 -8.12 -8.34 -1.26
N GLN A 30 -8.18 -8.40 0.08
CA GLN A 30 -9.23 -7.71 0.82
C GLN A 30 -9.06 -6.21 0.72
N PRO A 31 -10.18 -5.47 0.75
CA PRO A 31 -10.13 -4.06 0.46
C PRO A 31 -9.73 -3.19 1.66
N ALA A 32 -9.63 -3.78 2.85
CA ALA A 32 -9.20 -3.11 4.07
C ALA A 32 -8.32 -4.07 4.90
N LEU A 33 -7.12 -3.63 5.23
CA LEU A 33 -6.07 -4.46 5.81
C LEU A 33 -5.30 -3.72 6.89
N ILE A 34 -4.88 -4.45 7.92
CA ILE A 34 -3.81 -4.04 8.82
C ILE A 34 -2.55 -4.77 8.36
N VAL A 35 -1.45 -4.05 8.15
CA VAL A 35 -0.16 -4.65 7.80
C VAL A 35 0.91 -4.25 8.80
N ARG A 36 1.92 -5.12 8.98
CA ARG A 36 3.10 -4.83 9.80
C ARG A 36 4.35 -5.26 9.07
N GLY A 37 5.40 -4.46 9.22
CA GLY A 37 6.76 -4.80 8.82
C GLY A 37 7.66 -3.58 8.79
N PRO A 38 8.93 -3.72 8.40
CA PRO A 38 9.88 -2.62 8.40
C PRO A 38 9.54 -1.59 7.33
N LEU A 39 9.71 -0.32 7.70
CA LEU A 39 9.67 0.79 6.74
C LEU A 39 10.85 0.66 5.77
N SER A 40 10.56 0.73 4.48
CA SER A 40 11.53 0.68 3.38
C SER A 40 11.44 1.97 2.60
N GLY A 41 12.47 2.81 2.71
CA GLY A 41 12.50 4.14 2.11
C GLY A 41 12.04 5.23 3.08
N ILE A 42 12.90 6.23 3.28
CA ILE A 42 12.63 7.44 4.06
C ILE A 42 12.91 8.61 3.10
N GLY A 43 11.87 9.26 2.59
CA GLY A 43 11.97 10.28 1.52
C GLY A 43 10.61 10.56 0.87
N ALA A 44 10.60 10.97 -0.41
CA ALA A 44 9.36 11.25 -1.16
C ALA A 44 8.44 10.02 -1.35
N TRP A 45 9.00 8.81 -1.25
CA TRP A 45 8.29 7.55 -1.38
C TRP A 45 8.42 6.76 -0.08
N ARG A 46 7.36 6.71 0.72
CA ARG A 46 7.30 5.88 1.93
C ARG A 46 6.84 4.49 1.53
N GLY A 47 7.69 3.49 1.78
CA GLY A 47 7.38 2.09 1.51
C GLY A 47 7.37 1.26 2.79
N LEU A 48 6.65 0.14 2.80
CA LEU A 48 6.68 -0.84 3.88
C LEU A 48 6.88 -2.23 3.29
N VAL A 49 7.81 -3.00 3.84
CA VAL A 49 7.94 -4.42 3.47
C VAL A 49 7.04 -5.21 4.41
N VAL A 50 6.00 -5.84 3.88
CA VAL A 50 5.02 -6.54 4.72
C VAL A 50 5.59 -7.85 5.22
N GLU A 51 5.47 -8.09 6.51
CA GLU A 51 5.81 -9.35 7.18
C GLU A 51 4.57 -10.04 7.75
N GLU A 52 3.57 -9.27 8.18
CA GLU A 52 2.30 -9.76 8.71
C GLU A 52 1.11 -8.92 8.22
N ALA A 53 -0.06 -9.56 8.10
CA ALA A 53 -1.30 -8.93 7.68
C ALA A 53 -2.51 -9.51 8.43
N TRP A 54 -3.52 -8.67 8.65
CA TRP A 54 -4.81 -9.04 9.24
C TRP A 54 -5.97 -8.35 8.51
N PRO A 55 -7.16 -8.96 8.48
CA PRO A 55 -8.35 -8.32 7.91
C PRO A 55 -8.79 -7.16 8.81
N LEU A 56 -9.21 -6.05 8.19
CA LEU A 56 -9.88 -4.97 8.89
C LEU A 56 -11.39 -5.02 8.61
N ALA A 57 -12.14 -5.66 9.51
CA ALA A 57 -13.59 -5.81 9.39
C ALA A 57 -14.33 -4.53 9.82
N GLY A 58 -15.51 -4.29 9.24
CA GLY A 58 -16.40 -3.18 9.62
C GLY A 58 -16.06 -1.83 8.97
N MET A 59 -15.08 -1.78 8.08
CA MET A 59 -14.77 -0.60 7.26
C MET A 59 -15.73 -0.52 6.05
N LEU A 60 -16.49 0.58 5.97
CA LEU A 60 -17.30 0.94 4.80
C LEU A 60 -16.44 1.80 3.87
N GLY A 61 -15.82 1.18 2.87
CA GLY A 61 -14.94 1.90 1.94
C GLY A 61 -14.02 1.00 1.15
N GLY A 62 -14.44 -0.25 0.93
CA GLY A 62 -13.61 -1.23 0.31
C GLY A 62 -13.63 -1.16 -1.21
N TYR A 63 -12.44 -1.07 -1.79
CA TYR A 63 -12.18 -1.04 -3.24
C TYR A 63 -12.91 -2.14 -4.03
N LEU A 64 -14.06 -1.82 -4.63
CA LEU A 64 -14.81 -2.65 -5.58
C LEU A 64 -14.20 -2.61 -7.00
N GLY A 65 -12.87 -2.73 -7.11
CA GLY A 65 -12.21 -2.94 -8.41
C GLY A 65 -12.02 -1.72 -9.31
N HIS A 66 -12.00 -0.49 -8.78
CA HIS A 66 -11.67 0.69 -9.57
C HIS A 66 -10.22 1.12 -9.34
N PRO A 67 -9.27 0.87 -10.27
CA PRO A 67 -7.93 1.43 -10.17
C PRO A 67 -8.02 2.94 -9.88
N ALA A 68 -7.48 3.39 -8.74
CA ALA A 68 -6.92 4.73 -8.66
C ALA A 68 -5.74 4.72 -9.63
N ALA A 69 -6.05 4.88 -10.91
CA ALA A 69 -5.18 4.78 -12.07
C ALA A 69 -4.23 5.98 -12.18
N HIS A 70 -3.80 6.51 -11.04
CA HIS A 70 -2.78 7.52 -10.94
C HIS A 70 -1.74 7.00 -9.96
N GLY A 71 -0.93 6.05 -10.45
CA GLY A 71 0.46 5.98 -10.00
C GLY A 71 1.00 7.41 -10.05
N GLY A 72 1.59 7.86 -8.94
CA GLY A 72 1.89 9.25 -8.65
C GLY A 72 2.27 10.03 -9.90
N ALA A 73 1.48 11.05 -10.24
CA ALA A 73 1.95 12.07 -11.14
C ALA A 73 3.11 12.76 -10.41
N ASP A 74 4.34 12.37 -10.77
CA ASP A 74 5.54 13.12 -10.44
C ASP A 74 5.31 14.55 -10.95
N TYR A 75 4.92 15.46 -10.05
CA TYR A 75 5.20 16.86 -10.28
C TYR A 75 6.69 17.03 -9.96
N ARG A 76 7.50 17.01 -11.02
CA ARG A 76 8.83 17.60 -10.94
C ARG A 76 8.61 19.08 -10.68
N ALA A 77 8.80 19.51 -9.44
CA ALA A 77 8.99 20.92 -9.15
C ALA A 77 10.33 21.32 -9.77
N ASP A 78 10.31 21.66 -11.05
CA ASP A 78 11.43 22.32 -11.70
C ASP A 78 11.53 23.75 -11.18
N ALA A 79 12.76 24.10 -10.78
CA ALA A 79 13.37 25.43 -10.89
C ALA A 79 12.80 26.60 -10.06
N VAL A 80 13.41 26.85 -8.89
CA VAL A 80 13.88 28.18 -8.39
C VAL A 80 14.62 27.96 -7.07
N GLY A 81 15.84 28.42 -6.82
CA GLY A 81 16.78 29.26 -7.59
C GLY A 81 18.19 29.17 -7.00
#